data_AF-A0A936JL74-F1
#
_entry.id   AF-A0A936JL74-F1
#
_cell.length_a   1.000
_cell.length_b   1.000
_cell.length_c   1.000
_cell.angle_alpha   90.00
_cell.angle_beta   90.00
_cell.angle_gamma   90.00
#
_symmetry.space_group_name_H-M   'P 1'
#
loop_
_entity.id
_entity.type
_entity.pdbx_description
1 polymer ?
#
loop_
_entity_poly.entity_id
_entity_poly.type
_entity_poly.pdbx_seq_one_letter_code
_entity_poly.pdbx_strand_id
1 'polypeptide(L)'
;MVPYSDRHLSKPNNTVVNLDFSSVKRINSSGSKITLTKLISLLEGKDYLFKLVMPEAENNLFVERHLQKSCFLNILDQKVTFEKENLFETIKINKQPEAIIEYDEIQNIKKTSFPIFHLKYNKNNDREIVDEFSNWITDVLIDNLSVYNVKKINVFLTIITELAKNSQDHTGKDAFWGLDMIENLNSKTGEILFMF
;
A
#
# COMPACT_ATOMS: atom_id res chain seq x y z
N MET A 1 -21.87 -7.31 6.00
CA MET A 1 -20.98 -8.24 6.72
C MET A 1 -19.59 -7.63 6.68
N VAL A 2 -19.00 -7.24 7.81
CA VAL A 2 -17.64 -6.68 7.80
C VAL A 2 -16.69 -7.88 7.64
N PRO A 3 -15.90 -7.96 6.55
CA PRO A 3 -15.10 -9.14 6.24
C PRO A 3 -14.00 -9.43 7.28
N TYR A 4 -13.75 -8.49 8.19
CA TYR A 4 -12.76 -8.62 9.25
C TYR A 4 -13.35 -8.15 10.59
N SER A 5 -13.69 -9.11 11.46
CA SER A 5 -14.32 -8.87 12.76
C SER A 5 -13.38 -9.31 13.89
N ASP A 6 -13.15 -8.43 14.85
CA ASP A 6 -12.28 -8.62 16.01
C ASP A 6 -12.89 -9.52 17.10
N ARG A 7 -14.18 -9.86 16.98
CA ARG A 7 -14.98 -10.62 17.96
C ARG A 7 -14.42 -11.99 18.36
N HIS A 8 -13.41 -12.51 17.66
CA HIS A 8 -12.76 -13.80 17.97
C HIS A 8 -11.31 -13.66 18.45
N LEU A 9 -10.79 -12.45 18.56
CA LEU A 9 -9.42 -12.16 19.04
C LEU A 9 -9.43 -11.93 20.55
N SER A 10 -9.67 -12.97 21.34
CA SER A 10 -9.62 -12.92 22.80
C SER A 10 -8.62 -13.94 23.33
N LYS A 11 -7.39 -13.53 23.66
CA LYS A 11 -6.34 -14.41 24.19
C LYS A 11 -5.30 -13.63 25.02
N PRO A 12 -4.55 -14.31 25.92
CA PRO A 12 -3.96 -13.74 27.12
C PRO A 12 -2.88 -12.69 26.86
N ASN A 13 -2.61 -11.88 27.87
CA ASN A 13 -1.50 -10.91 27.90
C ASN A 13 -0.20 -11.56 27.39
N ASN A 14 0.56 -10.83 26.58
CA ASN A 14 1.84 -11.24 25.99
C ASN A 14 1.75 -12.32 24.89
N THR A 15 0.61 -12.47 24.20
CA THR A 15 0.55 -13.32 23.01
C THR A 15 1.41 -12.73 21.88
N VAL A 16 2.31 -13.54 21.32
CA VAL A 16 3.19 -13.12 20.21
C VAL A 16 2.48 -13.33 18.86
N VAL A 17 2.44 -12.28 18.04
CA VAL A 17 1.93 -12.29 16.67
C VAL A 17 3.10 -12.06 15.71
N ASN A 18 3.43 -13.09 14.94
CA ASN A 18 4.46 -13.00 13.91
C ASN A 18 3.82 -12.58 12.58
N LEU A 19 4.32 -11.49 12.01
CA LEU A 19 4.11 -11.12 10.61
C LEU A 19 5.24 -11.75 9.80
N ASP A 20 5.02 -12.98 9.34
CA ASP A 20 6.06 -13.82 8.76
C ASP A 20 6.09 -13.78 7.23
N PHE A 21 7.16 -13.20 6.69
CA PHE A 21 7.46 -13.11 5.26
C PHE A 21 8.54 -14.09 4.81
N SER A 22 9.04 -14.97 5.71
CA SER A 22 10.16 -15.89 5.43
C SER A 22 9.91 -16.81 4.24
N SER A 23 8.66 -17.26 4.10
CA SER A 23 8.23 -18.18 3.05
C SER A 23 7.58 -17.47 1.85
N VAL A 24 7.48 -16.13 1.87
CA VAL A 24 6.89 -15.36 0.78
C VAL A 24 7.88 -15.31 -0.37
N LYS A 25 7.47 -15.82 -1.54
CA LYS A 25 8.31 -15.83 -2.75
C LYS A 25 8.16 -14.56 -3.59
N ARG A 26 6.96 -13.97 -3.61
CA ARG A 26 6.65 -12.78 -4.42
C ARG A 26 5.52 -11.98 -3.79
N ILE A 27 5.63 -10.65 -3.87
CA ILE A 27 4.53 -9.70 -3.65
C ILE A 27 4.36 -9.00 -4.99
N ASN A 28 3.15 -8.98 -5.55
CA ASN A 28 2.93 -8.52 -6.92
C ASN A 28 1.78 -7.51 -7.03
N SER A 29 1.20 -7.03 -5.93
CA SER A 29 0.01 -6.17 -6.00
C SER A 29 -0.06 -5.19 -4.85
N SER A 30 -0.57 -4.00 -5.15
CA SER A 30 -0.90 -2.99 -4.14
C SER A 30 -2.06 -3.37 -3.22
N GLY A 31 -2.96 -4.24 -3.67
CA GLY A 31 -4.10 -4.73 -2.88
C GLY A 31 -3.70 -5.69 -1.76
N SER A 32 -2.70 -6.55 -1.99
CA SER A 32 -2.17 -7.44 -0.93
C SER A 32 -1.59 -6.63 0.23
N LYS A 33 -0.91 -5.53 -0.07
CA LYS A 33 -0.32 -4.64 0.92
C LYS A 33 -1.40 -3.84 1.69
N ILE A 34 -2.44 -3.36 1.00
CA ILE A 34 -3.61 -2.73 1.64
C ILE A 34 -4.30 -3.72 2.59
N THR A 35 -4.48 -4.97 2.15
CA THR A 35 -5.10 -6.02 2.96
C THR A 35 -4.29 -6.29 4.23
N LEU A 36 -2.97 -6.43 4.12
CA LEU A 36 -2.09 -6.58 5.28
C LEU A 36 -2.18 -5.39 6.24
N THR A 37 -2.19 -4.17 5.71
CA THR A 37 -2.32 -2.95 6.52
C THR A 37 -3.64 -2.93 7.29
N LYS A 38 -4.76 -3.29 6.64
CA LYS A 38 -6.09 -3.39 7.28
C LYS A 38 -6.12 -4.49 8.34
N LEU A 39 -5.54 -5.66 8.06
CA LEU A 39 -5.48 -6.76 9.03
C LEU A 39 -4.68 -6.38 10.28
N ILE A 40 -3.55 -5.71 10.12
CA ILE A 40 -2.72 -5.27 11.24
C ILE A 40 -3.47 -4.24 12.11
N SER A 41 -4.23 -3.33 11.50
CA SER A 41 -5.03 -2.34 12.25
C SER A 41 -6.11 -2.97 13.14
N LEU A 42 -6.54 -4.20 12.87
CA LEU A 42 -7.51 -4.91 13.75
C LEU A 42 -6.86 -5.47 15.01
N LEU A 43 -5.54 -5.60 14.99
CA LEU A 43 -4.74 -6.10 16.10
C LEU A 43 -4.22 -4.94 16.98
N GLU A 44 -4.47 -3.70 16.57
CA GLU A 44 -4.15 -2.50 17.32
C GLU A 44 -4.91 -2.43 18.65
N GLY A 45 -4.22 -2.05 19.73
CA GLY A 45 -4.80 -1.90 21.06
C GLY A 45 -5.12 -3.20 21.80
N LYS A 46 -4.49 -4.32 21.41
CA LYS A 46 -4.75 -5.67 21.96
C LYS A 46 -3.59 -6.27 22.78
N ASP A 47 -2.64 -5.47 23.26
CA ASP A 47 -1.48 -5.90 24.08
C ASP A 47 -0.71 -7.12 23.55
N TYR A 48 -0.65 -7.27 22.22
CA TYR A 48 0.13 -8.31 21.54
C TYR A 48 1.59 -7.90 21.37
N LEU A 49 2.49 -8.88 21.44
CA LEU A 49 3.89 -8.71 21.04
C LEU A 49 4.00 -9.00 19.54
N PHE A 50 4.32 -8.00 18.72
CA PHE A 50 4.47 -8.21 17.29
C PHE A 50 5.94 -8.39 16.90
N LYS A 51 6.19 -9.31 15.96
CA LYS A 51 7.51 -9.50 15.36
C LYS A 51 7.38 -9.58 13.84
N LEU A 52 8.25 -8.90 13.12
CA LEU A 52 8.37 -9.03 11.67
C LEU A 52 9.45 -10.08 11.37
N VAL A 53 9.09 -11.17 10.69
CA VAL A 53 10.07 -12.16 10.23
C VAL A 53 10.31 -11.91 8.76
N MET A 54 11.48 -11.34 8.44
CA MET A 54 11.86 -11.09 7.05
C MET A 54 12.36 -12.36 6.38
N PRO A 55 12.24 -12.45 5.03
CA PRO A 55 12.95 -13.48 4.29
C PRO A 55 14.45 -13.41 4.54
N GLU A 56 15.09 -14.58 4.59
CA GLU A 56 16.53 -14.70 4.77
C GLU A 56 17.27 -13.91 3.68
N ALA A 57 18.30 -13.15 4.09
CA ALA A 57 18.99 -12.16 3.26
C ALA A 57 19.56 -12.74 1.94
N GLU A 58 19.91 -14.03 1.93
CA GLU A 58 20.46 -14.71 0.76
C GLU A 58 19.39 -15.16 -0.25
N ASN A 59 18.12 -15.27 0.17
CA ASN A 59 17.07 -15.91 -0.62
C ASN A 59 15.97 -14.96 -1.14
N ASN A 60 15.79 -13.74 -0.61
CA ASN A 60 14.70 -12.88 -1.10
C ASN A 60 14.81 -11.35 -0.92
N LEU A 61 15.91 -10.74 -1.39
CA LEU A 61 16.04 -9.27 -1.52
C LEU A 61 14.86 -8.62 -2.26
N PHE A 62 14.19 -9.36 -3.14
CA PHE A 62 13.06 -8.87 -3.91
C PHE A 62 11.85 -8.53 -3.04
N VAL A 63 11.48 -9.43 -2.12
CA VAL A 63 10.31 -9.24 -1.24
C VAL A 63 10.56 -8.10 -0.25
N GLU A 64 11.74 -8.06 0.37
CA GLU A 64 12.13 -6.95 1.24
C GLU A 64 12.06 -5.62 0.48
N ARG A 65 12.68 -5.54 -0.70
CA ARG A 65 12.63 -4.33 -1.55
C ARG A 65 11.20 -3.95 -1.87
N HIS A 66 10.32 -4.92 -2.12
CA HIS A 66 8.91 -4.68 -2.37
C HIS A 66 8.22 -4.04 -1.15
N LEU A 67 8.42 -4.59 0.04
CA LEU A 67 7.85 -4.07 1.29
C LEU A 67 8.36 -2.65 1.62
N GLN A 68 9.62 -2.36 1.33
CA GLN A 68 10.24 -1.04 1.50
C GLN A 68 9.70 -0.01 0.49
N LYS A 69 9.88 -0.29 -0.81
CA LYS A 69 9.56 0.66 -1.89
C LYS A 69 8.08 0.97 -1.97
N SER A 70 7.23 0.00 -1.65
CA SER A 70 5.78 0.17 -1.65
C SER A 70 5.21 1.05 -0.53
N CYS A 71 6.05 1.59 0.35
CA CYS A 71 5.67 2.34 1.54
C CYS A 71 4.99 1.50 2.64
N PHE A 72 4.86 0.17 2.48
CA PHE A 72 4.18 -0.66 3.47
C PHE A 72 4.86 -0.59 4.85
N LEU A 73 6.18 -0.79 4.92
CA LEU A 73 6.90 -0.73 6.19
C LEU A 73 6.90 0.66 6.83
N ASN A 74 6.90 1.72 6.01
CA ASN A 74 6.80 3.10 6.49
C ASN A 74 5.40 3.40 7.06
N ILE A 75 4.33 2.99 6.36
CA ILE A 75 2.96 3.09 6.87
C ILE A 75 2.83 2.33 8.18
N LEU A 76 3.39 1.11 8.24
CA LEU A 76 3.39 0.29 9.44
C LEU A 76 4.08 1.01 10.61
N ASP A 77 5.29 1.54 10.42
CA ASP A 77 6.00 2.33 11.45
C ASP A 77 5.22 3.56 11.93
N GLN A 78 4.50 4.24 11.04
CA GLN A 78 3.72 5.42 11.40
C GLN A 78 2.41 5.10 12.13
N LYS A 79 1.80 3.96 11.80
CA LYS A 79 0.47 3.56 12.28
C LYS A 79 0.50 2.79 13.59
N VAL A 80 1.57 2.05 13.79
CA VAL A 80 1.68 1.09 14.88
C VAL A 80 2.17 1.80 16.14
N THR A 81 1.27 1.94 17.11
CA THR A 81 1.56 2.49 18.45
C THR A 81 2.12 1.43 19.43
N PHE A 82 2.36 0.20 18.98
CA PHE A 82 2.93 -0.88 19.81
C PHE A 82 4.43 -0.62 20.04
N GLU A 83 5.08 -1.32 20.99
CA GLU A 83 6.53 -1.23 21.23
C GLU A 83 7.32 -1.46 19.93
N LYS A 84 7.66 -0.36 19.25
CA LYS A 84 8.31 -0.33 17.93
C LYS A 84 9.60 -1.13 17.90
N GLU A 85 10.28 -1.18 19.05
CA GLU A 85 11.50 -1.94 19.27
C GLU A 85 11.31 -3.41 18.89
N ASN A 86 10.20 -4.04 19.23
CA ASN A 86 9.99 -5.48 18.95
C ASN A 86 9.67 -5.79 17.48
N LEU A 87 9.02 -4.86 16.78
CA LEU A 87 8.57 -5.09 15.41
C LEU A 87 9.68 -4.88 14.38
N PHE A 88 10.59 -3.93 14.64
CA PHE A 88 11.60 -3.48 13.68
C PHE A 88 13.05 -3.60 14.18
N GLU A 89 13.29 -4.32 15.29
CA GLU A 89 14.61 -4.44 15.95
C GLU A 89 15.77 -4.70 14.97
N THR A 90 15.52 -5.49 13.93
CA THR A 90 16.53 -5.96 12.98
C THR A 90 16.44 -5.32 11.59
N ILE A 91 15.52 -4.37 11.38
CA ILE A 91 15.12 -3.92 10.04
C ILE A 91 15.28 -2.41 9.92
N LYS A 92 16.09 -1.98 8.94
CA LYS A 92 16.19 -0.56 8.58
C LYS A 92 15.04 -0.16 7.67
N ILE A 93 14.23 0.81 8.09
CA ILE A 93 13.07 1.28 7.31
C ILE A 93 13.51 2.39 6.35
N ASN A 94 13.21 2.21 5.06
CA ASN A 94 13.32 3.26 4.06
C ASN A 94 12.04 4.11 4.07
N LYS A 95 12.20 5.43 4.23
CA LYS A 95 11.10 6.40 4.25
C LYS A 95 10.88 7.10 2.90
N GLN A 96 11.68 6.77 1.89
CA GLN A 96 11.53 7.25 0.52
C GLN A 96 10.91 6.14 -0.33
N PRO A 97 9.57 6.14 -0.47
CA PRO A 97 8.89 5.16 -1.30
C PRO A 97 9.16 5.43 -2.78
N GLU A 98 9.18 4.37 -3.57
CA GLU A 98 9.47 4.42 -5.00
C GLU A 98 8.57 3.44 -5.76
N ALA A 99 8.25 3.77 -7.01
CA ALA A 99 7.59 2.81 -7.88
C ALA A 99 8.47 1.58 -8.12
N ILE A 100 7.83 0.42 -8.25
CA ILE A 100 8.49 -0.84 -8.56
C ILE A 100 8.11 -1.21 -9.98
N ILE A 101 9.11 -1.42 -10.83
CA ILE A 101 8.94 -1.78 -12.23
C ILE A 101 9.37 -3.22 -12.41
N GLU A 102 8.48 -4.03 -12.97
CA GLU A 102 8.72 -5.40 -13.39
C GLU A 102 8.50 -5.51 -14.89
N TYR A 103 9.29 -6.36 -15.55
CA TYR A 103 9.22 -6.57 -16.99
C TYR A 103 9.11 -8.05 -17.31
N ASP A 104 8.07 -8.42 -18.06
CA ASP A 104 7.96 -9.73 -18.70
C ASP A 104 8.43 -9.58 -20.15
N GLU A 105 9.65 -10.05 -20.42
CA GLU A 105 10.27 -9.96 -21.75
C GLU A 105 9.56 -10.83 -22.79
N ILE A 106 8.95 -11.94 -22.38
CA ILE A 106 8.30 -12.88 -23.30
C ILE A 106 7.01 -12.26 -23.84
N GLN A 107 6.23 -11.65 -22.96
CA GLN A 107 4.94 -11.05 -23.31
C GLN A 107 5.07 -9.57 -23.69
N ASN A 108 6.27 -8.99 -23.52
CA ASN A 108 6.55 -7.56 -23.64
C ASN A 108 5.62 -6.71 -22.75
N ILE A 109 5.39 -7.19 -21.53
CA ILE A 109 4.53 -6.55 -20.54
C ILE A 109 5.39 -5.84 -19.50
N LYS A 110 5.15 -4.55 -19.32
CA LYS A 110 5.72 -3.76 -18.22
C LYS A 110 4.65 -3.60 -17.14
N LYS A 111 4.99 -3.93 -15.90
CA LYS A 111 4.16 -3.67 -14.73
C LYS A 111 4.82 -2.63 -13.85
N THR A 112 4.10 -1.56 -13.54
CA THR A 112 4.55 -0.53 -12.60
C THR A 112 3.62 -0.53 -11.39
N SER A 113 4.14 -0.89 -10.22
CA SER A 113 3.41 -0.85 -8.95
C SER A 113 3.86 0.35 -8.14
N PHE A 114 2.95 1.27 -7.89
CA PHE A 114 3.25 2.49 -7.15
C PHE A 114 3.18 2.26 -5.62
N PRO A 115 3.84 3.13 -4.85
CA PRO A 115 3.67 3.14 -3.41
C PRO A 115 2.21 3.31 -2.98
N ILE A 116 1.85 2.73 -1.84
CA ILE A 116 0.53 2.98 -1.24
C ILE A 116 0.50 4.41 -0.71
N PHE A 117 -0.55 5.13 -1.05
CA PHE A 117 -0.87 6.43 -0.45
C PHE A 117 -1.80 6.22 0.73
N HIS A 118 -1.42 6.70 1.91
CA HIS A 118 -2.26 6.66 3.10
C HIS A 118 -2.96 8.02 3.25
N LEU A 119 -4.26 8.00 3.02
CA LEU A 119 -5.12 9.16 3.15
C LEU A 119 -5.64 9.21 4.60
N LYS A 120 -4.94 10.00 5.43
CA LYS A 120 -5.17 10.11 6.88
C LYS A 120 -6.19 11.18 7.18
N TYR A 121 -7.41 10.83 7.55
CA TYR A 121 -8.41 11.85 7.86
C TYR A 121 -8.15 12.47 9.22
N ASN A 122 -8.16 13.80 9.26
CA ASN A 122 -8.09 14.55 10.50
C ASN A 122 -9.17 15.62 10.47
N LYS A 123 -9.95 15.74 11.55
CA LYS A 123 -11.13 16.63 11.60
C LYS A 123 -10.84 18.11 11.31
N ASN A 124 -9.57 18.52 11.26
CA ASN A 124 -9.16 19.90 11.13
C ASN A 124 -8.58 20.23 9.74
N ASN A 125 -8.32 19.25 8.87
CA ASN A 125 -7.57 19.50 7.64
C ASN A 125 -7.94 18.64 6.42
N ASP A 126 -9.18 18.19 6.35
CA ASP A 126 -9.61 17.22 5.34
C ASP A 126 -9.38 17.69 3.88
N ARG A 127 -9.55 18.98 3.59
CA ARG A 127 -9.35 19.51 2.23
C ARG A 127 -7.90 19.41 1.78
N GLU A 128 -6.95 19.75 2.66
CA GLU A 128 -5.52 19.68 2.33
C GLU A 128 -5.09 18.23 2.04
N ILE A 129 -5.62 17.26 2.80
CA ILE A 129 -5.33 15.84 2.59
C ILE A 129 -5.85 15.33 1.25
N VAL A 130 -7.06 15.76 0.84
CA VAL A 130 -7.59 15.42 -0.49
C VAL A 130 -6.76 16.07 -1.59
N ASP A 131 -6.34 17.32 -1.41
CA ASP A 131 -5.49 18.03 -2.37
C ASP A 131 -4.12 17.37 -2.50
N GLU A 132 -3.51 16.92 -1.39
CA GLU A 132 -2.27 16.12 -1.40
C GLU A 132 -2.43 14.82 -2.19
N PHE A 133 -3.53 14.10 -1.97
CA PHE A 133 -3.84 12.88 -2.73
C PHE A 133 -4.03 13.17 -4.22
N SER A 134 -4.77 14.23 -4.57
CA SER A 134 -4.98 14.67 -5.94
C SER A 134 -3.67 15.03 -6.65
N ASN A 135 -2.77 15.73 -5.97
CA ASN A 135 -1.45 16.05 -6.50
C ASN A 135 -0.61 14.78 -6.70
N TRP A 136 -0.55 13.91 -5.70
CA TRP A 136 0.17 12.64 -5.79
C TRP A 136 -0.29 11.77 -6.96
N ILE A 137 -1.61 11.57 -7.12
CA ILE A 137 -2.12 10.75 -8.22
C ILE A 137 -1.89 11.44 -9.57
N THR A 138 -1.94 12.77 -9.62
CA THR A 138 -1.65 13.53 -10.84
C THR A 138 -0.22 13.34 -11.29
N ASP A 139 0.76 13.50 -10.39
CA ASP A 139 2.18 13.30 -10.68
C ASP A 139 2.44 11.88 -11.18
N VAL A 140 1.91 10.89 -10.45
CA VAL A 140 2.02 9.47 -10.83
C VAL A 140 1.47 9.22 -12.22
N LEU A 141 0.26 9.71 -12.52
CA LEU A 141 -0.38 9.46 -13.80
C LEU A 141 0.26 10.26 -14.93
N ILE A 142 0.61 11.53 -14.76
CA ILE A 142 1.21 12.36 -15.81
C ILE A 142 2.60 11.85 -16.19
N ASP A 143 3.44 11.56 -15.20
CA ASP A 143 4.83 11.16 -15.45
C ASP A 143 4.92 9.77 -16.11
N ASN A 144 3.96 8.90 -15.83
CA ASN A 144 4.02 7.49 -16.24
C ASN A 144 3.08 7.12 -17.39
N LEU A 145 2.08 7.96 -17.70
CA LEU A 145 1.17 7.72 -18.83
C LEU A 145 1.62 8.37 -20.13
N SER A 146 2.82 8.96 -20.22
CA SER A 146 3.31 9.57 -21.48
C SER A 146 3.28 8.62 -22.70
N VAL A 147 3.27 7.30 -22.46
CA VAL A 147 3.13 6.25 -23.48
C VAL A 147 1.65 6.02 -23.88
N TYR A 148 0.70 6.33 -23.01
CA TYR A 148 -0.74 6.17 -23.24
C TYR A 148 -1.39 7.48 -23.63
N ASN A 149 -2.06 7.47 -24.78
CA ASN A 149 -2.86 8.61 -25.22
C ASN A 149 -4.19 8.64 -24.44
N VAL A 150 -4.13 8.93 -23.13
CA VAL A 150 -5.32 9.04 -22.27
C VAL A 150 -6.01 10.37 -22.58
N LYS A 151 -6.87 10.34 -23.61
CA LYS A 151 -7.60 11.52 -24.13
C LYS A 151 -8.42 12.28 -23.07
N LYS A 152 -8.68 11.68 -21.89
CA LYS A 152 -9.51 12.26 -20.82
C LYS A 152 -8.86 12.12 -19.43
N ILE A 153 -7.55 12.33 -19.32
CA ILE A 153 -6.84 12.20 -18.03
C ILE A 153 -7.44 13.09 -16.93
N ASN A 154 -7.84 14.32 -17.27
CA ASN A 154 -8.47 15.24 -16.31
C ASN A 154 -9.80 14.70 -15.76
N VAL A 155 -10.60 14.03 -16.61
CA VAL A 155 -11.86 13.41 -16.17
C VAL A 155 -11.58 12.24 -15.24
N PHE A 156 -10.55 11.45 -15.56
CA PHE A 156 -10.13 10.34 -14.73
C PHE A 156 -9.65 10.81 -13.35
N LEU A 157 -8.78 11.82 -13.31
CA LEU A 157 -8.31 12.45 -12.08
C LEU A 157 -9.47 13.02 -11.24
N THR A 158 -10.46 13.62 -11.90
CA THR A 158 -11.68 14.11 -11.24
C THR A 158 -12.43 12.96 -10.57
N ILE A 159 -12.66 11.86 -11.27
CA ILE A 159 -13.36 10.69 -10.71
C ILE A 159 -12.61 10.12 -9.51
N ILE A 160 -11.29 9.93 -9.61
CA ILE A 160 -10.47 9.39 -8.52
C ILE A 160 -10.48 10.32 -7.30
N THR A 161 -10.39 11.63 -7.52
CA THR A 161 -10.47 12.63 -6.45
C THR A 161 -11.84 12.61 -5.76
N GLU A 162 -12.93 12.51 -6.52
CA GLU A 162 -14.28 12.41 -5.96
C GLU A 162 -14.49 11.10 -5.18
N LEU A 163 -13.88 9.99 -5.61
CA LEU A 163 -13.91 8.74 -4.83
C LEU A 163 -13.15 8.88 -3.50
N ALA A 164 -12.04 9.62 -3.47
CA ALA A 164 -11.32 9.92 -2.23
C ALA A 164 -12.15 10.79 -1.28
N LYS A 165 -12.76 11.87 -1.77
CA LYS A 165 -13.70 12.70 -0.99
C LYS A 165 -14.89 11.90 -0.46
N ASN A 166 -15.53 11.08 -1.29
CA ASN A 166 -16.65 10.27 -0.83
C ASN A 166 -16.22 9.22 0.21
N SER A 167 -15.00 8.67 0.07
CA SER A 167 -14.44 7.77 1.07
C SER A 167 -14.27 8.47 2.43
N GLN A 168 -13.91 9.76 2.44
CA GLN A 168 -13.85 10.60 3.63
C GLN A 168 -15.24 10.76 4.25
N ASP A 169 -16.16 11.32 3.47
CA ASP A 169 -17.44 11.82 3.94
C ASP A 169 -18.30 10.72 4.56
N HIS A 170 -18.10 9.48 4.12
CA HIS A 170 -18.94 8.35 4.53
C HIS A 170 -18.30 7.39 5.52
N THR A 171 -16.97 7.36 5.65
CA THR A 171 -16.30 6.37 6.54
C THR A 171 -15.74 6.98 7.81
N GLY A 172 -15.34 8.26 7.79
CA GLY A 172 -14.68 8.92 8.91
C GLY A 172 -13.41 8.20 9.41
N LYS A 173 -12.83 7.32 8.58
CA LYS A 173 -11.70 6.45 8.90
C LYS A 173 -10.70 6.48 7.76
N ASP A 174 -9.43 6.50 8.10
CA ASP A 174 -8.34 6.51 7.13
C ASP A 174 -8.51 5.51 5.98
N ALA A 175 -8.13 5.93 4.78
CA ALA A 175 -8.18 5.12 3.57
C ALA A 175 -6.77 4.86 3.04
N PHE A 176 -6.55 3.70 2.43
CA PHE A 176 -5.28 3.34 1.81
C PHE A 176 -5.51 3.13 0.32
N TRP A 177 -4.76 3.83 -0.51
CA TRP A 177 -4.92 3.81 -1.96
C TRP A 177 -3.70 3.21 -2.61
N GLY A 178 -3.92 2.27 -3.52
CA GLY A 178 -2.88 1.59 -4.28
C GLY A 178 -3.16 1.66 -5.76
N LEU A 179 -2.07 1.74 -6.54
CA LEU A 179 -2.13 1.84 -7.99
C LEU A 179 -1.13 0.86 -8.61
N ASP A 180 -1.61 0.02 -9.52
CA ASP A 180 -0.75 -0.73 -10.44
C ASP A 180 -1.09 -0.33 -11.89
N MET A 181 -0.09 -0.14 -12.72
CA MET A 181 -0.22 0.00 -14.18
C MET A 181 0.35 -1.22 -14.86
N ILE A 182 -0.40 -1.81 -15.80
CA ILE A 182 0.04 -2.95 -16.61
C ILE A 182 0.00 -2.52 -18.06
N GLU A 183 1.13 -2.67 -18.73
CA GLU A 183 1.42 -2.07 -20.02
C GLU A 183 1.83 -3.15 -21.02
N ASN A 184 1.09 -3.33 -22.11
CA ASN A 184 1.55 -4.15 -23.22
C ASN A 184 2.22 -3.25 -24.27
N LEU A 185 3.54 -3.33 -24.36
CA LEU A 185 4.34 -2.44 -25.19
C LEU A 185 4.22 -2.74 -26.69
N ASN A 186 3.81 -3.96 -27.07
CA ASN A 186 3.55 -4.33 -28.46
C ASN A 186 2.25 -3.73 -28.96
N SER A 187 1.15 -3.93 -28.24
CA SER A 187 -0.18 -3.44 -28.63
C SER A 187 -0.43 -1.99 -28.25
N LYS A 188 0.47 -1.37 -27.45
CA LYS A 188 0.29 -0.02 -26.87
C LYS A 188 -1.03 0.11 -26.11
N THR A 189 -1.43 -0.96 -25.45
CA THR A 189 -2.61 -1.01 -24.58
C THR A 189 -2.16 -1.15 -23.15
N GLY A 190 -2.92 -0.57 -22.22
CA GLY A 190 -2.61 -0.67 -20.81
C GLY A 190 -3.87 -0.78 -19.97
N GLU A 191 -3.69 -1.30 -18.77
CA GLU A 191 -4.69 -1.39 -17.72
C GLU A 191 -4.17 -0.61 -16.51
N ILE A 192 -5.07 0.11 -15.85
CA ILE A 192 -4.79 0.77 -14.58
C ILE A 192 -5.68 0.13 -13.52
N LEU A 193 -5.05 -0.48 -12.54
CA LEU A 193 -5.69 -1.16 -11.42
C LEU A 193 -5.65 -0.26 -10.18
N PHE A 194 -6.81 0.25 -9.79
CA PHE A 194 -7.00 1.01 -8.55
C PHE A 194 -7.50 0.11 -7.43
N MET A 195 -6.92 0.25 -6.24
CA MET A 195 -7.26 -0.54 -5.06
C MET A 195 -7.40 0.37 -3.84
N PHE A 196 -8.46 0.20 -3.05
CA PHE A 196 -8.73 0.97 -1.84
C PHE A 196 -9.48 0.17 -0.76
#